data_AF-A0A059X2L1-F1
#
_entry.id   AF-A0A059X2L1-F1
#
_cell.length_a   1.000
_cell.length_b   1.000
_cell.length_c   1.000
_cell.angle_alpha   90.00
_cell.angle_beta   90.00
_cell.angle_gamma   90.00
#
_symmetry.space_group_name_H-M   'P 1'
#
loop_
_entity.id
_entity.type
_entity.pdbx_description
1 polymer ?
#
loop_
_entity_poly.entity_id
_entity_poly.type
_entity_poly.pdbx_seq_one_letter_code
_entity_poly.pdbx_strand_id
1 'polypeptide(L)'
;PSIYAAWDGEEPGLLGSTEWVEAHADELRAHAVAYLNSDVNSRGYLGVEGSHSLEKFINGVSMDVPDPESGVSSWKRVQASRILNGPPDARRDARDRDDLRIGALGSGSDYSSFIDHLGVASLNLGYGGEDDGGIYHSIYDDFYWFMHFSDSAFVYGKALAQVGGISVLRLANADLLPFAFTNLSETVQTYVKDLQSLRDRRSEQIAERNRGIEEGLYRYTSDPRDPVTAPTRQQPAPQLNFAPLLNALDSLTHAASRYEGAYSRAVASGHVANAKDVNDRLIQAERALTSTDGLRNRPWYVHMLYAPGFYTGYGVKTIPGVREAIEQGQWQDADREIARAAAAVEREATLVSGLASALGAGQ
;
A
#
# COMPACT_ATOMS: atom_id res chain seq x y z
N PRO A 1 -11.73 -5.67 21.64
CA PRO A 1 -10.79 -5.07 22.62
C PRO A 1 -9.61 -4.48 21.84
N SER A 2 -9.10 -3.31 22.25
CA SER A 2 -7.92 -2.70 21.62
C SER A 2 -6.65 -3.22 22.28
N ILE A 3 -5.62 -3.53 21.48
CA ILE A 3 -4.30 -3.93 21.95
C ILE A 3 -3.34 -2.78 21.65
N TYR A 4 -2.55 -2.39 22.64
CA TYR A 4 -1.46 -1.42 22.48
C TYR A 4 -0.15 -2.17 22.66
N ALA A 5 0.73 -2.04 21.68
CA ALA A 5 2.04 -2.69 21.68
C ALA A 5 3.14 -1.64 21.54
N ALA A 6 4.23 -1.85 22.25
CA ALA A 6 5.49 -1.14 22.09
C ALA A 6 6.54 -2.20 21.75
N TRP A 7 7.00 -2.19 20.50
CA TRP A 7 7.87 -3.23 19.98
C TRP A 7 9.32 -2.98 20.34
N ASP A 8 10.06 -4.07 20.57
CA ASP A 8 11.50 -4.07 20.77
C ASP A 8 12.18 -4.76 19.58
N GLY A 9 13.44 -4.45 19.31
CA GLY A 9 14.19 -5.05 18.21
C GLY A 9 13.66 -4.72 16.81
N GLU A 10 13.00 -3.58 16.63
CA GLU A 10 12.57 -3.05 15.31
C GLU A 10 13.80 -2.81 14.41
N GLU A 11 14.74 -2.01 14.89
CA GLU A 11 15.93 -1.58 14.16
C GLU A 11 16.80 -2.70 13.54
N PRO A 12 17.09 -3.81 14.25
CA PRO A 12 17.85 -4.91 13.67
C PRO A 12 17.07 -5.76 12.65
N GLY A 13 15.76 -5.58 12.51
CA GLY A 13 14.95 -6.31 11.53
C GLY A 13 13.55 -6.72 12.00
N LEU A 14 12.82 -5.83 12.67
CA LEU A 14 11.43 -6.01 13.08
C LEU A 14 11.21 -7.21 14.01
N LEU A 15 12.20 -7.53 14.84
CA LEU A 15 12.24 -8.80 15.58
C LEU A 15 11.07 -8.95 16.53
N GLY A 16 10.81 -7.96 17.40
CA GLY A 16 9.77 -8.08 18.42
C GLY A 16 8.36 -8.19 17.85
N SER A 17 8.01 -7.35 16.87
CA SER A 17 6.71 -7.42 16.21
C SER A 17 6.55 -8.70 15.40
N THR A 18 7.59 -9.11 14.66
CA THR A 18 7.57 -10.34 13.86
C THR A 18 7.37 -11.58 14.73
N GLU A 19 8.18 -11.77 15.76
CA GLU A 19 8.07 -12.93 16.66
C GLU A 19 6.72 -12.97 17.37
N TRP A 20 6.19 -11.81 17.79
CA TRP A 20 4.88 -11.74 18.41
C TRP A 20 3.75 -12.10 17.44
N VAL A 21 3.83 -11.61 16.21
CA VAL A 21 2.87 -11.92 15.14
C VAL A 21 2.89 -13.40 14.78
N GLU A 22 4.08 -14.00 14.67
CA GLU A 22 4.22 -15.44 14.41
C GLU A 22 3.66 -16.28 15.57
N ALA A 23 3.94 -15.90 16.81
CA ALA A 23 3.44 -16.60 18.00
C ALA A 23 1.91 -16.54 18.15
N HIS A 24 1.27 -15.46 17.69
CA HIS A 24 -0.19 -15.24 17.80
C HIS A 24 -0.91 -15.35 16.45
N ALA A 25 -0.29 -15.97 15.45
CA ALA A 25 -0.76 -15.93 14.07
C ALA A 25 -2.20 -16.41 13.90
N ASP A 26 -2.59 -17.49 14.60
CA ASP A 26 -3.95 -18.04 14.50
C ASP A 26 -5.00 -17.12 15.13
N GLU A 27 -4.70 -16.50 16.27
CA GLU A 27 -5.58 -15.52 16.93
C GLU A 27 -5.73 -14.26 16.07
N LEU A 28 -4.61 -13.74 15.55
CA LEU A 28 -4.60 -12.59 14.67
C LEU A 28 -5.36 -12.87 13.38
N ARG A 29 -5.16 -14.03 12.74
CA ARG A 29 -5.91 -14.40 11.53
C ARG A 29 -7.42 -14.47 11.77
N ALA A 30 -7.84 -14.93 12.93
CA ALA A 30 -9.25 -15.07 13.28
C ALA A 30 -9.91 -13.74 13.72
N HIS A 31 -9.16 -12.81 14.31
CA HIS A 31 -9.76 -11.70 15.07
C HIS A 31 -9.20 -10.30 14.77
N ALA A 32 -8.00 -10.18 14.19
CA ALA A 32 -7.40 -8.88 13.94
C ALA A 32 -8.14 -8.13 12.82
N VAL A 33 -8.76 -7.01 13.19
CA VAL A 33 -9.46 -6.09 12.30
C VAL A 33 -8.47 -5.31 11.44
N ALA A 34 -7.57 -4.57 12.11
CA ALA A 34 -6.53 -3.79 11.46
C ALA A 34 -5.34 -3.58 12.41
N TYR A 35 -4.17 -3.33 11.86
CA TYR A 35 -2.99 -2.85 12.58
C TYR A 35 -2.70 -1.38 12.23
N LEU A 36 -2.55 -0.54 13.25
CA LEU A 36 -2.24 0.88 13.08
C LEU A 36 -0.83 1.13 13.60
N ASN A 37 0.09 1.43 12.69
CA ASN A 37 1.48 1.70 12.97
C ASN A 37 1.73 3.20 13.13
N SER A 38 2.61 3.54 14.07
CA SER A 38 3.17 4.87 14.26
C SER A 38 4.61 4.66 14.71
N ASP A 39 5.54 5.15 13.90
CA ASP A 39 6.98 4.98 14.12
C ASP A 39 7.63 6.35 14.25
N VAL A 40 7.84 7.02 13.12
CA VAL A 40 8.42 8.35 13.05
C VAL A 40 7.33 9.42 12.95
N ASN A 41 7.54 10.55 13.62
CA ASN A 41 6.71 11.72 13.49
C ASN A 41 7.52 13.00 13.58
N SER A 42 7.28 13.92 12.65
CA SER A 42 7.88 15.24 12.62
C SER A 42 6.90 16.33 12.18
N ARG A 43 7.42 17.52 11.90
CA ARG A 43 6.65 18.70 11.51
C ARG A 43 6.25 18.64 10.03
N GLY A 44 4.98 18.86 9.69
CA GLY A 44 4.54 19.08 8.30
C GLY A 44 3.20 18.45 7.93
N TYR A 45 3.18 17.66 6.86
CA TYR A 45 1.98 17.08 6.27
C TYR A 45 1.72 15.68 6.83
N LEU A 46 0.44 15.30 6.98
CA LEU A 46 0.08 13.92 7.31
C LEU A 46 0.43 12.99 6.14
N GLY A 47 1.37 12.07 6.39
CA GLY A 47 1.65 10.91 5.56
C GLY A 47 0.80 9.72 5.99
N VAL A 48 0.25 9.00 5.01
CA VAL A 48 -0.49 7.76 5.23
C VAL A 48 -0.12 6.76 4.15
N GLU A 49 0.26 5.57 4.59
CA GLU A 49 0.50 4.40 3.75
C GLU A 49 -0.29 3.22 4.31
N GLY A 50 -0.79 2.32 3.47
CA GLY A 50 -1.62 1.24 3.98
C GLY A 50 -2.36 0.40 2.96
N SER A 51 -3.21 -0.46 3.51
CA SER A 51 -4.26 -1.17 2.81
C SER A 51 -5.27 -0.19 2.20
N HIS A 52 -5.46 -0.25 0.88
CA HIS A 52 -6.35 0.69 0.17
C HIS A 52 -7.83 0.50 0.54
N SER A 53 -8.17 -0.64 1.16
CA SER A 53 -9.48 -0.89 1.78
C SER A 53 -9.80 0.08 2.94
N LEU A 54 -8.77 0.71 3.52
CA LEU A 54 -8.89 1.70 4.61
C LEU A 54 -8.71 3.16 4.13
N GLU A 55 -8.53 3.40 2.82
CA GLU A 55 -8.29 4.74 2.26
C GLU A 55 -9.42 5.71 2.62
N LYS A 56 -10.67 5.34 2.35
CA LYS A 56 -11.84 6.18 2.67
C LYS A 56 -11.96 6.46 4.17
N PHE A 57 -11.70 5.45 4.99
CA PHE A 57 -11.73 5.56 6.44
C PHE A 57 -10.74 6.60 6.97
N ILE A 58 -9.46 6.50 6.58
CA ILE A 58 -8.41 7.40 7.08
C ILE A 58 -8.52 8.81 6.47
N ASN A 59 -9.05 8.93 5.25
CA ASN A 59 -9.45 10.23 4.69
C ASN A 59 -10.49 10.92 5.58
N GLY A 60 -11.55 10.21 5.99
CA GLY A 60 -12.53 10.74 6.93
C GLY A 60 -11.93 11.14 8.28
N VAL A 61 -11.02 10.35 8.85
CA VAL A 61 -10.32 10.72 10.10
C VAL A 61 -9.50 11.99 9.93
N SER A 62 -8.74 12.10 8.85
CA SER A 62 -7.87 13.25 8.59
C SER A 62 -8.63 14.54 8.24
N MET A 63 -9.88 14.44 7.80
CA MET A 63 -10.78 15.59 7.65
C MET A 63 -11.24 16.15 9.00
N ASP A 64 -11.36 15.31 10.03
CA ASP A 64 -11.83 15.70 11.36
C ASP A 64 -10.71 16.18 12.31
N VAL A 65 -9.44 15.99 11.92
CA VAL A 65 -8.28 16.45 12.70
C VAL A 65 -7.75 17.75 12.12
N PRO A 66 -7.81 18.87 12.87
CA PRO A 66 -7.17 20.12 12.47
C PRO A 66 -5.67 19.95 12.38
N ASP A 67 -5.09 20.42 11.29
CA ASP A 67 -3.67 20.64 11.19
C ASP A 67 -3.26 21.79 12.12
N PRO A 68 -2.22 21.59 12.97
CA PRO A 68 -1.96 22.51 14.08
C PRO A 68 -1.41 23.88 13.66
N GLU A 69 -0.80 24.00 12.48
CA GLU A 69 -0.17 25.26 12.04
C GLU A 69 -1.03 26.02 11.01
N SER A 70 -1.64 25.32 10.06
CA SER A 70 -2.46 25.93 9.01
C SER A 70 -3.91 26.19 9.45
N GLY A 71 -4.39 25.48 10.48
CA GLY A 71 -5.75 25.61 11.02
C GLY A 71 -6.86 25.01 10.14
N VAL A 72 -6.53 24.53 8.93
CA VAL A 72 -7.45 23.68 8.13
C VAL A 72 -7.37 22.23 8.59
N SER A 73 -8.18 21.32 8.05
CA SER A 73 -8.01 19.89 8.35
C SER A 73 -6.69 19.35 7.80
N SER A 74 -6.15 18.32 8.44
CA SER A 74 -4.94 17.62 7.99
C SER A 74 -5.09 17.11 6.56
N TRP A 75 -6.27 16.60 6.23
CA TRP A 75 -6.64 16.25 4.86
C TRP A 75 -6.51 17.43 3.89
N LYS A 76 -7.06 18.60 4.24
CA LYS A 76 -7.07 19.78 3.38
C LYS A 76 -5.66 20.30 3.12
N ARG A 77 -4.79 20.24 4.13
CA ARG A 77 -3.39 20.65 3.99
C ARG A 77 -2.65 19.73 3.01
N VAL A 78 -2.83 18.41 3.12
CA VAL A 78 -2.25 17.43 2.17
C VAL A 78 -2.81 17.65 0.76
N GLN A 79 -4.12 17.85 0.61
CA GLN A 79 -4.75 18.15 -0.68
C GLN A 79 -4.11 19.37 -1.34
N ALA A 80 -3.99 20.48 -0.60
CA ALA A 80 -3.41 21.72 -1.11
C ALA A 80 -1.95 21.52 -1.56
N SER A 81 -1.14 20.82 -0.76
CA SER A 81 0.25 20.51 -1.11
C SER A 81 0.35 19.65 -2.38
N ARG A 82 -0.46 18.60 -2.51
CA ARG A 82 -0.49 17.75 -3.72
C ARG A 82 -0.90 18.53 -4.97
N ILE A 83 -1.84 19.46 -4.85
CA ILE A 83 -2.27 20.31 -5.96
C ILE A 83 -1.16 21.27 -6.42
N LEU A 84 -0.41 21.85 -5.48
CA LEU A 84 0.67 22.80 -5.79
C LEU A 84 1.92 22.09 -6.32
N ASN A 85 2.32 21.02 -5.64
CA ASN A 85 3.65 20.43 -5.77
C ASN A 85 3.66 19.08 -6.51
N GLY A 86 2.52 18.38 -6.60
CA GLY A 86 2.44 17.04 -7.19
C GLY A 86 2.59 17.03 -8.71
N PRO A 87 2.87 15.86 -9.32
CA PRO A 87 2.81 15.68 -10.77
C PRO A 87 1.37 15.83 -11.31
N PRO A 88 1.17 16.02 -12.64
CA PRO A 88 -0.14 16.28 -13.22
C PRO A 88 -1.26 15.32 -12.79
N ASP A 89 -1.00 14.01 -12.75
CA ASP A 89 -1.99 13.02 -12.30
C ASP A 89 -2.35 13.16 -10.83
N ALA A 90 -1.36 13.41 -9.96
CA ALA A 90 -1.61 13.64 -8.53
C ALA A 90 -2.39 14.94 -8.29
N ARG A 91 -2.14 15.99 -9.09
CA ARG A 91 -2.93 17.24 -9.04
C ARG A 91 -4.38 17.01 -9.45
N ARG A 92 -4.60 16.22 -10.52
CA ARG A 92 -5.95 15.86 -10.98
C ARG A 92 -6.67 15.05 -9.92
N ASP A 93 -6.04 13.98 -9.42
CA ASP A 93 -6.64 13.12 -8.39
C ASP A 93 -6.97 13.92 -7.12
N ALA A 94 -6.11 14.84 -6.67
CA ALA A 94 -6.37 15.68 -5.50
C ALA A 94 -7.49 16.72 -5.72
N ARG A 95 -7.88 17.02 -6.97
CA ARG A 95 -8.99 17.94 -7.29
C ARG A 95 -10.31 17.22 -7.51
N ASP A 96 -10.25 16.06 -8.17
CA ASP A 96 -11.41 15.43 -8.77
C ASP A 96 -11.93 14.23 -7.96
N ARG A 97 -11.12 13.65 -7.06
CA ARG A 97 -11.54 12.58 -6.15
C ARG A 97 -12.00 13.13 -4.81
N ASP A 98 -12.98 12.46 -4.22
CA ASP A 98 -13.43 12.74 -2.84
C ASP A 98 -12.36 12.36 -1.80
N ASP A 99 -11.62 11.28 -2.05
CA ASP A 99 -10.55 10.78 -1.19
C ASP A 99 -9.17 10.97 -1.82
N LEU A 100 -8.18 11.33 -1.00
CA LEU A 100 -6.78 11.36 -1.35
C LEU A 100 -6.20 9.95 -1.31
N ARG A 101 -5.49 9.56 -2.39
CA ARG A 101 -4.76 8.28 -2.43
C ARG A 101 -3.77 8.15 -1.29
N ILE A 102 -3.73 7.00 -0.64
CA ILE A 102 -2.67 6.65 0.32
C ILE A 102 -1.56 5.87 -0.38
N GLY A 103 -0.36 5.88 0.22
CA GLY A 103 0.75 5.06 -0.28
C GLY A 103 0.51 3.56 -0.02
N ALA A 104 1.21 2.69 -0.73
CA ALA A 104 1.23 1.26 -0.41
C ALA A 104 2.36 0.97 0.58
N LEU A 105 2.14 0.03 1.50
CA LEU A 105 3.15 -0.40 2.46
C LEU A 105 4.21 -1.27 1.80
N GLY A 106 5.48 -0.97 2.08
CA GLY A 106 6.61 -1.81 1.73
C GLY A 106 7.09 -2.57 2.95
N SER A 107 8.37 -2.42 3.27
CA SER A 107 8.93 -2.78 4.58
C SER A 107 9.50 -1.54 5.23
N GLY A 108 9.81 -1.61 6.52
CA GLY A 108 10.54 -0.54 7.21
C GLY A 108 9.83 0.01 8.43
N SER A 109 8.86 -0.74 8.96
CA SER A 109 8.39 -0.62 10.33
C SER A 109 7.57 -1.88 10.68
N ASP A 110 7.07 -1.96 11.91
CA ASP A 110 6.45 -3.16 12.50
C ASP A 110 5.17 -3.64 11.80
N TYR A 111 4.59 -2.88 10.86
CA TYR A 111 3.43 -3.31 10.08
C TYR A 111 3.73 -4.48 9.13
N SER A 112 4.99 -4.75 8.78
CA SER A 112 5.35 -5.71 7.73
C SER A 112 4.85 -7.13 8.02
N SER A 113 4.99 -7.63 9.24
CA SER A 113 4.51 -8.97 9.60
C SER A 113 2.97 -9.05 9.62
N PHE A 114 2.29 -7.97 9.97
CA PHE A 114 0.83 -7.90 9.94
C PHE A 114 0.29 -7.99 8.50
N ILE A 115 0.74 -7.10 7.61
CA ILE A 115 0.21 -7.04 6.24
C ILE A 115 0.82 -8.09 5.32
N ASP A 116 2.14 -8.22 5.29
CA ASP A 116 2.81 -9.03 4.27
C ASP A 116 2.84 -10.51 4.61
N HIS A 117 2.78 -10.88 5.90
CA HIS A 117 2.82 -12.27 6.34
C HIS A 117 1.45 -12.83 6.78
N LEU A 118 0.63 -12.04 7.47
CA LEU A 118 -0.70 -12.48 7.91
C LEU A 118 -1.87 -11.96 7.07
N GLY A 119 -1.66 -10.93 6.23
CA GLY A 119 -2.75 -10.30 5.48
C GLY A 119 -3.72 -9.52 6.36
N VAL A 120 -3.25 -8.91 7.46
CA VAL A 120 -4.05 -8.00 8.29
C VAL A 120 -4.02 -6.61 7.67
N ALA A 121 -5.21 -6.03 7.45
CA ALA A 121 -5.32 -4.66 6.93
C ALA A 121 -4.53 -3.70 7.82
N SER A 122 -3.65 -2.89 7.23
CA SER A 122 -2.69 -2.10 8.02
C SER A 122 -2.58 -0.66 7.53
N LEU A 123 -2.33 0.27 8.44
CA LEU A 123 -1.99 1.66 8.13
C LEU A 123 -0.68 2.04 8.85
N ASN A 124 0.15 2.85 8.19
CA ASN A 124 1.26 3.57 8.79
C ASN A 124 0.96 5.07 8.77
N LEU A 125 1.08 5.72 9.93
CA LEU A 125 0.67 7.09 10.16
C LEU A 125 1.83 7.91 10.71
N GLY A 126 2.06 9.09 10.14
CA GLY A 126 3.05 10.04 10.65
C GLY A 126 2.93 11.39 9.97
N TYR A 127 3.30 12.47 10.66
CA TYR A 127 3.50 13.78 10.03
C TYR A 127 4.96 13.96 9.63
N GLY A 128 5.21 14.76 8.59
CA GLY A 128 6.56 15.19 8.25
C GLY A 128 6.67 15.99 6.96
N GLY A 129 7.91 16.18 6.51
CA GLY A 129 8.24 16.87 5.26
C GLY A 129 8.44 18.38 5.36
N GLU A 130 8.45 18.94 6.57
CA GLU A 130 8.81 20.34 6.82
C GLU A 130 9.83 20.52 7.97
N ASP A 131 10.50 19.45 8.38
CA ASP A 131 11.73 19.52 9.15
C ASP A 131 12.96 19.40 8.24
N ASP A 132 14.10 19.93 8.68
CA ASP A 132 15.34 19.91 7.89
C ASP A 132 15.94 18.48 7.76
N GLY A 133 15.41 17.52 8.52
CA GLY A 133 15.76 16.10 8.46
C GLY A 133 17.25 15.82 8.64
N GLY A 134 17.75 14.79 7.97
CA GLY A 134 19.19 14.50 7.83
C GLY A 134 19.88 13.86 9.05
N ILE A 135 19.16 13.63 10.14
CA ILE A 135 19.70 13.06 11.39
C ILE A 135 19.34 11.59 11.62
N TYR A 136 18.55 10.99 10.73
CA TYR A 136 18.06 9.62 10.86
C TYR A 136 19.20 8.61 11.06
N HIS A 137 19.04 7.70 12.04
CA HIS A 137 20.04 6.70 12.46
C HIS A 137 21.41 7.30 12.83
N SER A 138 21.43 8.51 13.38
CA SER A 138 22.66 9.15 13.84
C SER A 138 22.60 9.51 15.31
N ILE A 139 23.76 9.77 15.90
CA ILE A 139 23.85 10.28 17.28
C ILE A 139 23.28 11.70 17.45
N TYR A 140 22.90 12.35 16.35
CA TYR A 140 22.27 13.67 16.33
C TYR A 140 20.74 13.58 16.37
N ASP A 141 20.17 12.38 16.26
CA ASP A 141 18.76 12.13 16.55
C ASP A 141 18.54 12.13 18.06
N ASP A 142 18.53 13.33 18.63
CA ASP A 142 18.37 13.55 20.06
C ASP A 142 17.24 14.54 20.36
N PHE A 143 16.87 14.59 21.64
CA PHE A 143 15.80 15.46 22.10
C PHE A 143 16.11 16.95 21.89
N TYR A 144 17.40 17.32 21.88
CA TYR A 144 17.81 18.70 21.61
C TYR A 144 17.50 19.07 20.16
N TRP A 145 17.84 18.21 19.20
CA TRP A 145 17.54 18.43 17.79
C TRP A 145 16.02 18.54 17.57
N PHE A 146 15.25 17.61 18.13
CA PHE A 146 13.79 17.62 18.01
C PHE A 146 13.19 18.96 18.47
N MET A 147 13.59 19.43 19.67
CA MET A 147 13.07 20.69 20.24
C MET A 147 13.48 21.95 19.50
N HIS A 148 14.57 21.93 18.73
CA HIS A 148 15.11 23.15 18.09
C HIS A 148 14.86 23.19 16.57
N PHE A 149 14.73 22.04 15.91
CA PHE A 149 14.72 21.97 14.44
C PHE A 149 13.55 21.16 13.85
N SER A 150 12.90 20.29 14.63
CA SER A 150 11.72 19.55 14.18
C SER A 150 10.43 20.23 14.66
N ASP A 151 9.62 19.54 15.47
CA ASP A 151 8.39 20.08 16.05
C ASP A 151 8.66 20.77 17.40
N SER A 152 9.29 21.94 17.36
CA SER A 152 9.68 22.73 18.55
C SER A 152 8.52 23.07 19.50
N ALA A 153 7.29 23.09 19.01
CA ALA A 153 6.08 23.35 19.79
C ALA A 153 5.33 22.07 20.21
N PHE A 154 5.81 20.89 19.82
CA PHE A 154 5.20 19.58 20.09
C PHE A 154 3.74 19.45 19.60
N VAL A 155 3.36 20.21 18.59
CA VAL A 155 1.97 20.29 18.14
C VAL A 155 1.59 19.15 17.20
N TYR A 156 2.53 18.61 16.43
CA TYR A 156 2.31 17.49 15.52
C TYR A 156 2.32 16.15 16.23
N GLY A 157 3.08 16.00 17.34
CA GLY A 157 2.93 14.83 18.21
C GLY A 157 1.50 14.69 18.75
N LYS A 158 0.89 15.81 19.15
CA LYS A 158 -0.52 15.86 19.54
C LYS A 158 -1.46 15.55 18.35
N ALA A 159 -1.21 16.12 17.17
CA ALA A 159 -2.03 15.88 15.99
C ALA A 159 -2.02 14.39 15.58
N LEU A 160 -0.85 13.75 15.56
CA LEU A 160 -0.73 12.31 15.30
C LEU A 160 -1.48 11.48 16.35
N ALA A 161 -1.35 11.81 17.63
CA ALA A 161 -2.10 11.14 18.69
C ALA A 161 -3.62 11.27 18.51
N GLN A 162 -4.11 12.42 17.98
CA GLN A 162 -5.52 12.58 17.63
C GLN A 162 -5.92 11.71 16.44
N VAL A 163 -5.12 11.68 15.36
CA VAL A 163 -5.38 10.82 14.19
C VAL A 163 -5.42 9.33 14.60
N GLY A 164 -4.42 8.87 15.34
CA GLY A 164 -4.34 7.48 15.82
C GLY A 164 -5.47 7.15 16.80
N GLY A 165 -5.73 8.03 17.77
CA GLY A 165 -6.80 7.84 18.76
C GLY A 165 -8.19 7.79 18.14
N ILE A 166 -8.52 8.69 17.22
CA ILE A 166 -9.79 8.67 16.48
C ILE A 166 -9.89 7.41 15.63
N SER A 167 -8.80 7.00 14.99
CA SER A 167 -8.77 5.77 14.18
C SER A 167 -9.11 4.54 15.02
N VAL A 168 -8.45 4.37 16.18
CA VAL A 168 -8.74 3.27 17.11
C VAL A 168 -10.18 3.33 17.61
N LEU A 169 -10.67 4.51 18.03
CA LEU A 169 -12.03 4.66 18.54
C LEU A 169 -13.08 4.33 17.49
N ARG A 170 -12.91 4.77 16.24
CA ARG A 170 -13.85 4.48 15.16
C ARG A 170 -13.87 3.01 14.79
N LEU A 171 -12.70 2.36 14.68
CA LEU A 171 -12.63 0.93 14.36
C LEU A 171 -13.19 0.06 15.50
N ALA A 172 -12.83 0.37 16.75
CA ALA A 172 -13.23 -0.43 17.91
C ALA A 172 -14.72 -0.32 18.25
N ASN A 173 -15.38 0.77 17.87
CA ASN A 173 -16.80 1.03 18.15
C ASN A 173 -17.69 0.97 16.89
N ALA A 174 -17.17 0.52 15.76
CA ALA A 174 -17.94 0.39 14.54
C ALA A 174 -18.91 -0.80 14.64
N ASP A 175 -20.21 -0.55 14.50
CA ASP A 175 -21.19 -1.64 14.32
C ASP A 175 -20.89 -2.43 13.03
N LEU A 176 -20.49 -1.72 11.96
CA LEU A 176 -20.05 -2.27 10.69
C LEU A 176 -18.69 -1.65 10.33
N LEU A 177 -17.68 -2.49 10.09
CA LEU A 177 -16.32 -2.02 9.84
C LEU A 177 -16.25 -1.12 8.59
N PRO A 178 -15.55 0.03 8.66
CA PRO A 178 -15.57 1.06 7.62
C PRO A 178 -14.62 0.76 6.45
N PHE A 179 -14.60 -0.48 5.97
CA PHE A 179 -13.79 -0.89 4.83
C PHE A 179 -14.49 -0.46 3.53
N ALA A 180 -13.74 0.08 2.57
CA ALA A 180 -14.24 0.53 1.28
C ALA A 180 -13.38 -0.02 0.14
N PHE A 181 -14.02 -0.69 -0.82
CA PHE A 181 -13.29 -1.42 -1.88
C PHE A 181 -13.20 -0.68 -3.21
N THR A 182 -13.90 0.47 -3.36
CA THR A 182 -13.82 1.31 -4.56
C THR A 182 -12.43 1.91 -4.71
N ASN A 183 -11.87 2.46 -3.63
CA ASN A 183 -10.52 3.01 -3.60
C ASN A 183 -9.47 1.94 -3.88
N LEU A 184 -9.63 0.73 -3.30
CA LEU A 184 -8.79 -0.43 -3.61
C LEU A 184 -8.83 -0.76 -5.11
N SER A 185 -10.01 -0.95 -5.69
CA SER A 185 -10.13 -1.29 -7.12
C SER A 185 -9.47 -0.23 -8.01
N GLU A 186 -9.78 1.05 -7.78
CA GLU A 186 -9.21 2.15 -8.56
C GLU A 186 -7.68 2.17 -8.47
N THR A 187 -7.11 1.96 -7.28
CA THR A 187 -5.66 1.97 -7.09
C THR A 187 -5.01 0.75 -7.73
N VAL A 188 -5.59 -0.45 -7.66
CA VAL A 188 -5.00 -1.63 -8.33
C VAL A 188 -5.06 -1.49 -9.85
N GLN A 189 -6.08 -0.81 -10.41
CA GLN A 189 -6.09 -0.47 -11.84
C GLN A 189 -4.90 0.40 -12.24
N THR A 190 -4.45 1.34 -11.39
CA THR A 190 -3.23 2.13 -11.71
C THR A 190 -1.99 1.25 -11.69
N TYR A 191 -1.89 0.31 -10.75
CA TYR A 191 -0.77 -0.63 -10.70
C TYR A 191 -0.69 -1.50 -11.95
N VAL A 192 -1.82 -1.99 -12.47
CA VAL A 192 -1.82 -2.78 -13.71
C VAL A 192 -1.41 -1.93 -14.92
N LYS A 193 -1.86 -0.68 -15.01
CA LYS A 193 -1.41 0.25 -16.06
C LYS A 193 0.09 0.52 -15.97
N ASP A 194 0.63 0.64 -14.76
CA ASP A 194 2.06 0.81 -14.53
C ASP A 194 2.86 -0.42 -14.97
N LEU A 195 2.34 -1.64 -14.74
CA LEU A 195 2.98 -2.89 -15.18
C LEU A 195 3.00 -3.01 -16.70
N GLN A 196 1.89 -2.69 -17.37
CA GLN A 196 1.82 -2.67 -18.84
C GLN A 196 2.84 -1.68 -19.41
N SER A 197 2.83 -0.45 -18.87
CA SER A 197 3.79 0.61 -19.26
C SER A 197 5.25 0.21 -18.98
N LEU A 198 5.50 -0.48 -17.86
CA LEU A 198 6.82 -0.99 -17.52
C LEU A 198 7.30 -2.03 -18.55
N ARG A 199 6.44 -2.97 -18.93
CA ARG A 199 6.76 -3.96 -19.97
C ARG A 199 7.10 -3.28 -21.29
N ASP A 200 6.33 -2.27 -21.70
CA ASP A 200 6.56 -1.57 -22.96
C ASP A 200 7.89 -0.80 -22.95
N ARG A 201 8.18 -0.06 -21.86
CA ARG A 201 9.48 0.59 -21.68
C ARG A 201 10.64 -0.41 -21.72
N ARG A 202 10.49 -1.59 -21.11
CA ARG A 202 11.53 -2.65 -21.18
C ARG A 202 11.71 -3.17 -22.60
N SER A 203 10.62 -3.34 -23.36
CA SER A 203 10.67 -3.73 -24.76
C SER A 203 11.45 -2.72 -25.60
N GLU A 204 11.18 -1.42 -25.43
CA GLU A 204 11.87 -0.33 -26.11
C GLU A 204 13.37 -0.30 -25.76
N GLN A 205 13.71 -0.40 -24.48
CA GLN A 205 15.10 -0.46 -24.01
C GLN A 205 15.87 -1.64 -24.61
N ILE A 206 15.24 -2.82 -24.70
CA ILE A 206 15.85 -4.00 -25.31
C ILE A 206 16.11 -3.78 -26.80
N ALA A 207 15.14 -3.21 -27.51
CA ALA A 207 15.27 -2.92 -28.93
C ALA A 207 16.41 -1.92 -29.20
N GLU A 208 16.44 -0.81 -28.46
CA GLU A 208 17.48 0.22 -28.59
C GLU A 208 18.87 -0.33 -28.28
N ARG A 209 19.00 -1.08 -27.18
CA ARG A 209 20.27 -1.71 -26.80
C ARG A 209 20.77 -2.68 -27.87
N ASN A 210 19.89 -3.52 -28.40
CA ASN A 210 20.24 -4.46 -29.46
C ASN A 210 20.65 -3.75 -30.75
N ARG A 211 19.96 -2.67 -31.11
CA ARG A 211 20.31 -1.81 -32.24
C ARG A 211 21.70 -1.19 -32.06
N GLY A 212 22.00 -0.64 -30.87
CA GLY A 212 23.31 -0.08 -30.58
C GLY A 212 24.45 -1.12 -30.65
N ILE A 213 24.17 -2.39 -30.33
CA ILE A 213 25.12 -3.49 -30.53
C ILE A 213 25.34 -3.75 -32.03
N GLU A 214 24.26 -3.84 -32.82
CA GLU A 214 24.31 -4.10 -34.26
C GLU A 214 24.99 -2.97 -35.04
N GLU A 215 24.77 -1.72 -34.65
CA GLU A 215 25.42 -0.54 -35.22
C GLU A 215 26.87 -0.37 -34.76
N GLY A 216 27.32 -1.13 -33.75
CA GLY A 216 28.70 -1.09 -33.24
C GLY A 216 29.01 0.10 -32.33
N LEU A 217 27.99 0.78 -31.79
CA LEU A 217 28.14 2.01 -31.00
C LEU A 217 29.08 1.82 -29.80
N TYR A 218 28.95 0.70 -29.09
CA TYR A 218 29.81 0.35 -27.95
C TYR A 218 31.29 0.26 -28.32
N ARG A 219 31.61 -0.24 -29.52
CA ARG A 219 32.99 -0.30 -30.01
C ARG A 219 33.51 1.10 -30.35
N TYR A 220 32.64 1.96 -30.90
CA TYR A 220 33.02 3.33 -31.28
C TYR A 220 33.23 4.25 -30.08
N THR A 221 32.52 4.02 -28.98
CA THR A 221 32.57 4.86 -27.78
C THR A 221 33.44 4.30 -26.65
N SER A 222 33.95 3.07 -26.78
CA SER A 222 34.87 2.48 -25.80
C SER A 222 36.20 3.23 -25.78
N ASP A 223 36.66 3.62 -24.59
CA ASP A 223 37.99 4.20 -24.40
C ASP A 223 39.07 3.16 -24.74
N PRO A 224 39.98 3.42 -25.68
CA PRO A 224 41.09 2.50 -25.97
C PRO A 224 42.05 2.28 -24.79
N ARG A 225 42.09 3.18 -23.80
CA ARG A 225 42.92 3.06 -22.59
C ARG A 225 42.26 2.28 -21.46
N ASP A 226 40.94 2.14 -21.52
CA ASP A 226 40.13 1.36 -20.58
C ASP A 226 38.95 0.71 -21.32
N PRO A 227 39.22 -0.35 -22.11
CA PRO A 227 38.22 -0.89 -23.02
C PRO A 227 37.10 -1.60 -22.29
N VAL A 228 35.86 -1.25 -22.63
CA VAL A 228 34.65 -1.91 -22.14
C VAL A 228 34.10 -2.86 -23.19
N THR A 229 33.63 -4.02 -22.75
CA THR A 229 32.99 -4.99 -23.66
C THR A 229 31.54 -4.59 -23.90
N ALA A 230 31.07 -4.70 -25.15
CA ALA A 230 29.66 -4.48 -25.46
C ALA A 230 28.76 -5.43 -24.65
N PRO A 231 27.58 -5.00 -24.21
CA PRO A 231 26.64 -5.88 -23.52
C PRO A 231 26.15 -7.00 -24.44
N THR A 232 25.71 -8.11 -23.86
CA THR A 232 25.15 -9.26 -24.61
C THR A 232 23.77 -8.93 -25.17
N ARG A 233 23.47 -9.32 -26.42
CA ARG A 233 22.13 -9.17 -27.02
C ARG A 233 21.05 -9.86 -26.17
N GLN A 234 19.87 -9.25 -26.08
CA GLN A 234 18.72 -9.77 -25.32
C GLN A 234 17.63 -10.15 -26.30
N GLN A 235 16.84 -11.17 -25.95
CA GLN A 235 15.65 -11.49 -26.72
C GLN A 235 14.61 -10.37 -26.57
N PRO A 236 13.86 -10.03 -27.64
CA PRO A 236 12.76 -9.07 -27.55
C PRO A 236 11.77 -9.47 -26.45
N ALA A 237 11.27 -8.48 -25.71
CA ALA A 237 10.25 -8.72 -24.70
C ALA A 237 8.95 -9.24 -25.35
N PRO A 238 8.42 -10.41 -24.96
CA PRO A 238 7.16 -10.91 -25.48
C PRO A 238 5.98 -10.06 -24.98
N GLN A 239 4.83 -10.18 -25.62
CA GLN A 239 3.59 -9.66 -25.05
C GLN A 239 3.20 -10.53 -23.85
N LEU A 240 2.71 -9.91 -22.79
CA LEU A 240 2.24 -10.59 -21.58
C LEU A 240 0.72 -10.65 -21.56
N ASN A 241 0.16 -11.72 -21.02
CA ASN A 241 -1.28 -11.90 -20.97
C ASN A 241 -1.90 -11.28 -19.72
N PHE A 242 -2.20 -9.98 -19.77
CA PHE A 242 -2.89 -9.27 -18.68
C PHE A 242 -4.40 -9.54 -18.60
N ALA A 243 -5.01 -10.23 -19.56
CA ALA A 243 -6.46 -10.39 -19.63
C ALA A 243 -7.08 -11.02 -18.36
N PRO A 244 -6.51 -12.07 -17.74
CA PRO A 244 -7.06 -12.62 -16.50
C PRO A 244 -7.11 -11.60 -15.36
N LEU A 245 -6.05 -10.79 -15.21
CA LEU A 245 -5.97 -9.79 -14.14
C LEU A 245 -6.91 -8.61 -14.40
N LEU A 246 -7.05 -8.19 -15.66
CA LEU A 246 -8.01 -7.15 -16.05
C LEU A 246 -9.46 -7.61 -15.80
N ASN A 247 -9.80 -8.85 -16.16
CA ASN A 247 -11.12 -9.41 -15.87
C ASN A 247 -11.41 -9.48 -14.37
N ALA A 248 -10.44 -9.90 -13.55
CA ALA A 248 -10.58 -9.93 -12.10
C ALA A 248 -10.76 -8.52 -11.50
N LEU A 249 -10.09 -7.52 -12.07
CA LEU A 249 -10.29 -6.12 -11.71
C LEU A 249 -11.67 -5.58 -12.07
N ASP A 250 -12.21 -5.99 -13.22
CA ASP A 250 -13.58 -5.67 -13.58
C ASP A 250 -14.55 -6.32 -12.57
N SER A 251 -14.36 -7.60 -12.23
CA SER A 251 -15.13 -8.27 -11.16
C SER A 251 -15.08 -7.49 -9.85
N LEU A 252 -13.88 -7.09 -9.41
CA LEU A 252 -13.68 -6.33 -8.17
C LEU A 252 -14.38 -4.96 -8.23
N THR A 253 -14.29 -4.26 -9.37
CA THR A 253 -14.95 -2.95 -9.55
C THR A 253 -16.47 -3.06 -9.40
N HIS A 254 -17.08 -4.05 -10.05
CA HIS A 254 -18.53 -4.29 -9.93
C HIS A 254 -18.92 -4.73 -8.52
N ALA A 255 -18.13 -5.59 -7.88
CA ALA A 255 -18.36 -6.03 -6.50
C ALA A 255 -18.27 -4.84 -5.53
N ALA A 256 -17.22 -4.02 -5.64
CA ALA A 256 -16.99 -2.84 -4.81
C ALA A 256 -18.13 -1.83 -4.93
N SER A 257 -18.60 -1.53 -6.14
CA SER A 257 -19.73 -0.60 -6.36
C SER A 257 -21.02 -1.11 -5.71
N ARG A 258 -21.33 -2.41 -5.85
CA ARG A 258 -22.51 -3.00 -5.19
C ARG A 258 -22.38 -2.99 -3.67
N TYR A 259 -21.19 -3.30 -3.15
CA TYR A 259 -20.91 -3.25 -1.72
C TYR A 259 -21.07 -1.83 -1.18
N GLU A 260 -20.49 -0.81 -1.82
CA GLU A 260 -20.59 0.59 -1.40
C GLU A 260 -22.06 1.05 -1.30
N GLY A 261 -22.88 0.69 -2.28
CA GLY A 261 -24.31 0.96 -2.25
C GLY A 261 -25.04 0.23 -1.12
N ALA A 262 -24.72 -1.03 -0.86
CA ALA A 262 -25.31 -1.80 0.24
C ALA A 262 -24.88 -1.27 1.63
N TYR A 263 -23.59 -0.99 1.79
CA TYR A 263 -23.00 -0.38 2.98
C TYR A 263 -23.66 0.97 3.29
N SER A 264 -23.77 1.86 2.31
CA SER A 264 -24.38 3.18 2.49
C SER A 264 -25.83 3.09 2.96
N ARG A 265 -26.62 2.15 2.41
CA ARG A 265 -28.01 1.93 2.86
C ARG A 265 -28.06 1.34 4.27
N ALA A 266 -27.20 0.39 4.60
CA ALA A 266 -27.14 -0.26 5.91
C ALA A 266 -26.73 0.73 7.02
N VAL A 267 -25.78 1.62 6.74
CA VAL A 267 -25.40 2.71 7.66
C VAL A 267 -26.54 3.72 7.81
N ALA A 268 -27.18 4.10 6.71
CA ALA A 268 -28.30 5.06 6.74
C ALA A 268 -29.54 4.54 7.50
N SER A 269 -29.78 3.22 7.48
CA SER A 269 -30.87 2.61 8.27
C SER A 269 -30.58 2.54 9.77
N GLY A 270 -29.33 2.73 10.21
CA GLY A 270 -28.93 2.66 11.61
C GLY A 270 -29.05 1.26 12.23
N HIS A 271 -29.25 0.23 11.42
CA HIS A 271 -29.37 -1.16 11.87
C HIS A 271 -28.84 -2.11 10.79
N VAL A 272 -27.98 -3.04 11.23
CA VAL A 272 -27.42 -4.11 10.39
C VAL A 272 -27.72 -5.45 11.05
N ALA A 273 -28.75 -6.15 10.56
CA ALA A 273 -29.29 -7.37 11.19
C ALA A 273 -28.25 -8.50 11.39
N ASN A 274 -27.20 -8.54 10.57
CA ASN A 274 -26.12 -9.53 10.61
C ASN A 274 -24.72 -8.90 10.72
N ALA A 275 -24.59 -7.79 11.47
CA ALA A 275 -23.35 -7.01 11.52
C ALA A 275 -22.11 -7.85 11.89
N LYS A 276 -22.25 -8.78 12.85
CA LYS A 276 -21.15 -9.66 13.26
C LYS A 276 -20.65 -10.53 12.11
N ASP A 277 -21.54 -11.25 11.43
CA ASP A 277 -21.16 -12.15 10.32
C ASP A 277 -20.56 -11.37 9.15
N VAL A 278 -21.04 -10.14 8.91
CA VAL A 278 -20.46 -9.25 7.89
C VAL A 278 -19.07 -8.79 8.31
N ASN A 279 -18.87 -8.39 9.56
CA ASN A 279 -17.55 -7.99 10.09
C ASN A 279 -16.54 -9.15 10.09
N ASP A 280 -16.96 -10.35 10.48
CA ASP A 280 -16.14 -11.56 10.44
C ASP A 280 -15.67 -11.87 9.01
N ARG A 281 -16.46 -11.52 7.98
CA ARG A 281 -16.06 -11.63 6.57
C ARG A 281 -15.22 -10.45 6.11
N LEU A 282 -15.50 -9.22 6.57
CA LEU A 282 -14.73 -8.02 6.23
C LEU A 282 -13.27 -8.14 6.64
N ILE A 283 -12.99 -8.69 7.82
CA ILE A 283 -11.60 -8.91 8.24
C ILE A 283 -10.86 -9.91 7.33
N GLN A 284 -11.57 -10.78 6.60
CA GLN A 284 -10.95 -11.72 5.66
C GLN A 284 -10.61 -11.10 4.30
N ALA A 285 -11.05 -9.87 4.02
CA ALA A 285 -10.86 -9.22 2.73
C ALA A 285 -9.36 -9.05 2.40
N GLU A 286 -8.59 -8.40 3.27
CA GLU A 286 -7.15 -8.23 3.05
C GLU A 286 -6.41 -9.59 2.96
N ARG A 287 -6.87 -10.60 3.73
CA ARG A 287 -6.32 -11.96 3.72
C ARG A 287 -6.58 -12.68 2.39
N ALA A 288 -7.67 -12.38 1.69
CA ALA A 288 -7.99 -12.96 0.38
C ALA A 288 -6.93 -12.62 -0.68
N LEU A 289 -6.20 -11.51 -0.48
CA LEU A 289 -5.12 -11.04 -1.33
C LEU A 289 -3.77 -11.74 -1.05
N THR A 290 -3.71 -12.69 -0.11
CA THR A 290 -2.49 -13.45 0.20
C THR A 290 -2.39 -14.76 -0.58
N SER A 291 -1.19 -15.34 -0.66
CA SER A 291 -0.91 -16.65 -1.27
C SER A 291 -0.13 -17.56 -0.32
N THR A 292 -0.56 -18.82 -0.18
CA THR A 292 0.14 -19.82 0.64
C THR A 292 1.57 -20.13 0.20
N ASP A 293 1.88 -19.93 -1.08
CA ASP A 293 3.21 -20.23 -1.64
C ASP A 293 4.19 -19.06 -1.44
N GLY A 294 3.67 -17.88 -1.08
CA GLY A 294 4.45 -16.66 -0.97
C GLY A 294 5.02 -16.14 -2.29
N LEU A 295 5.89 -15.14 -2.18
CA LEU A 295 6.63 -14.59 -3.30
C LEU A 295 7.88 -15.40 -3.59
N ARG A 296 8.26 -15.49 -4.88
CA ARG A 296 9.43 -16.26 -5.30
C ARG A 296 10.69 -15.73 -4.63
N ASN A 297 11.52 -16.64 -4.11
CA ASN A 297 12.75 -16.38 -3.35
C ASN A 297 12.54 -15.70 -1.98
N ARG A 298 11.29 -15.44 -1.59
CA ARG A 298 10.95 -14.77 -0.34
C ARG A 298 9.54 -15.19 0.13
N PRO A 299 9.37 -16.50 0.41
CA PRO A 299 8.05 -17.12 0.64
C PRO A 299 7.36 -16.63 1.91
N TRP A 300 8.08 -15.98 2.83
CA TRP A 300 7.49 -15.36 4.02
C TRP A 300 6.56 -14.19 3.68
N TYR A 301 6.83 -13.47 2.57
CA TYR A 301 5.95 -12.43 2.05
C TYR A 301 4.89 -13.09 1.17
N VAL A 302 3.63 -13.04 1.62
CA VAL A 302 2.50 -13.72 0.98
C VAL A 302 1.52 -12.79 0.30
N HIS A 303 1.58 -11.49 0.57
CA HIS A 303 0.65 -10.52 0.01
C HIS A 303 0.89 -10.28 -1.49
N MET A 304 -0.17 -10.37 -2.31
CA MET A 304 -0.04 -10.36 -3.78
C MET A 304 -0.11 -8.96 -4.40
N LEU A 305 -0.49 -7.93 -3.64
CA LEU A 305 -0.53 -6.54 -4.14
C LEU A 305 0.60 -5.67 -3.62
N TYR A 306 1.16 -6.00 -2.45
CA TYR A 306 2.15 -5.21 -1.73
C TYR A 306 3.21 -6.16 -1.21
N ALA A 307 4.46 -5.72 -1.26
CA ALA A 307 5.56 -6.28 -0.48
C ALA A 307 6.76 -5.33 -0.63
N PRO A 308 7.75 -5.38 0.27
CA PRO A 308 9.06 -4.78 0.00
C PRO A 308 9.64 -5.31 -1.31
N GLY A 309 10.40 -4.49 -2.03
CA GLY A 309 11.06 -4.96 -3.24
C GLY A 309 12.35 -5.70 -2.94
N PHE A 310 12.60 -6.77 -3.70
CA PHE A 310 13.78 -7.62 -3.52
C PHE A 310 15.12 -6.85 -3.57
N TYR A 311 15.19 -5.77 -4.37
CA TYR A 311 16.38 -4.92 -4.50
C TYR A 311 16.19 -3.47 -4.01
N THR A 312 14.99 -3.10 -3.53
CA THR A 312 14.69 -1.73 -3.07
C THR A 312 14.66 -1.62 -1.55
N GLY A 313 14.92 -2.71 -0.83
CA GLY A 313 14.84 -2.74 0.63
C GLY A 313 13.42 -2.39 1.09
N TYR A 314 13.31 -1.32 1.86
CA TYR A 314 12.04 -0.79 2.40
C TYR A 314 11.04 -0.37 1.32
N GLY A 315 11.50 0.08 0.15
CA GLY A 315 10.62 0.56 -0.91
C GLY A 315 9.65 -0.52 -1.41
N VAL A 316 8.35 -0.21 -1.40
CA VAL A 316 7.27 -1.10 -1.86
C VAL A 316 7.39 -1.44 -3.35
N LYS A 317 7.06 -2.68 -3.70
CA LYS A 317 6.74 -3.12 -5.06
C LYS A 317 5.26 -3.47 -5.12
N THR A 318 4.52 -2.77 -5.97
CA THR A 318 3.11 -3.05 -6.22
C THR A 318 2.94 -4.19 -7.21
N ILE A 319 2.09 -5.15 -6.88
CA ILE A 319 1.93 -6.44 -7.55
C ILE A 319 3.32 -7.08 -7.77
N PRO A 320 4.04 -7.36 -6.65
CA PRO A 320 5.49 -7.53 -6.64
C PRO A 320 5.98 -8.63 -7.58
N GLY A 321 5.33 -9.81 -7.57
CA GLY A 321 5.73 -10.92 -8.42
C GLY A 321 5.76 -10.58 -9.92
N VAL A 322 4.76 -9.83 -10.40
CA VAL A 322 4.70 -9.41 -11.81
C VAL A 322 5.74 -8.33 -12.10
N ARG A 323 5.82 -7.32 -11.24
CA ARG A 323 6.76 -6.20 -11.40
C ARG A 323 8.20 -6.67 -11.45
N GLU A 324 8.59 -7.48 -10.48
CA GLU A 324 9.96 -7.98 -10.34
C GLU A 324 10.33 -8.89 -11.52
N ALA A 325 9.42 -9.74 -11.98
CA ALA A 325 9.66 -10.58 -13.15
C ALA A 325 9.88 -9.77 -14.43
N ILE A 326 9.12 -8.68 -14.65
CA ILE A 326 9.30 -7.77 -15.79
C ILE A 326 10.65 -7.02 -15.68
N GLU A 327 10.98 -6.50 -14.51
CA GLU A 327 12.24 -5.78 -14.27
C GLU A 327 13.45 -6.69 -14.59
N GLN A 328 13.38 -7.95 -14.16
CA GLN A 328 14.44 -8.95 -14.35
C GLN A 328 14.42 -9.62 -15.74
N GLY A 329 13.44 -9.32 -16.60
CA GLY A 329 13.30 -9.95 -17.91
C GLY A 329 12.93 -11.43 -17.85
N GLN A 330 12.34 -11.87 -16.73
CA GLN A 330 11.85 -13.23 -16.50
C GLN A 330 10.41 -13.36 -17.05
N TRP A 331 10.26 -13.27 -18.36
CA TRP A 331 8.95 -13.11 -19.01
C TRP A 331 7.96 -14.25 -18.75
N GLN A 332 8.44 -15.50 -18.71
CA GLN A 332 7.59 -16.66 -18.38
C GLN A 332 7.10 -16.61 -16.94
N ASP A 333 7.94 -16.12 -16.02
CA ASP A 333 7.55 -15.92 -14.64
C ASP A 333 6.54 -14.78 -14.53
N ALA A 334 6.69 -13.71 -15.33
CA ALA A 334 5.73 -12.60 -15.35
C ALA A 334 4.31 -13.08 -15.69
N ASP A 335 4.13 -13.92 -16.72
CA ASP A 335 2.80 -14.48 -17.06
C ASP A 335 2.24 -15.36 -15.93
N ARG A 336 3.08 -16.16 -15.27
CA ARG A 336 2.66 -16.96 -14.11
C ARG A 336 2.21 -16.07 -12.96
N GLU A 337 2.98 -15.05 -12.62
CA GLU A 337 2.65 -14.13 -11.53
C GLU A 337 1.42 -13.27 -11.86
N ILE A 338 1.17 -12.95 -13.13
CA ILE A 338 -0.08 -12.28 -13.56
C ILE A 338 -1.28 -13.16 -13.24
N ALA A 339 -1.20 -14.46 -13.55
CA ALA A 339 -2.27 -15.40 -13.22
C ALA A 339 -2.49 -15.56 -11.71
N ARG A 340 -1.41 -15.57 -10.91
CA ARG A 340 -1.49 -15.63 -9.45
C ARG A 340 -2.12 -14.37 -8.85
N ALA A 341 -1.70 -13.20 -9.31
CA ALA A 341 -2.29 -11.92 -8.90
C ALA A 341 -3.77 -11.83 -9.30
N ALA A 342 -4.12 -12.28 -10.51
CA ALA A 342 -5.50 -12.35 -10.97
C ALA A 342 -6.36 -13.22 -10.06
N ALA A 343 -5.87 -14.41 -9.67
CA ALA A 343 -6.58 -15.29 -8.76
C ALA A 343 -6.79 -14.66 -7.37
N ALA A 344 -5.84 -13.85 -6.88
CA ALA A 344 -5.99 -13.14 -5.61
C ALA A 344 -7.05 -12.04 -5.69
N VAL A 345 -7.02 -11.22 -6.76
CA VAL A 345 -8.03 -10.18 -7.01
C VAL A 345 -9.42 -10.78 -7.20
N GLU A 346 -9.54 -11.93 -7.88
CA GLU A 346 -10.83 -12.59 -8.08
C GLU A 346 -11.40 -13.18 -6.78
N ARG A 347 -10.54 -13.70 -5.88
CA ARG A 347 -10.97 -14.10 -4.53
C ARG A 347 -11.53 -12.92 -3.75
N GLU A 348 -10.84 -11.78 -3.81
CA GLU A 348 -11.31 -10.56 -3.16
C GLU A 348 -12.62 -10.06 -3.76
N ALA A 349 -12.73 -10.04 -5.10
CA ALA A 349 -13.98 -9.69 -5.78
C ALA A 349 -15.15 -10.58 -5.37
N THR A 350 -14.91 -11.89 -5.25
CA THR A 350 -15.91 -12.88 -4.80
C THR A 350 -16.34 -12.61 -3.36
N LEU A 351 -15.37 -12.34 -2.46
CA LEU A 351 -15.63 -12.02 -1.06
C LEU A 351 -16.46 -10.74 -0.93
N VAL A 352 -16.03 -9.66 -1.60
CA VAL A 352 -16.73 -8.36 -1.61
C VAL A 352 -18.13 -8.46 -2.20
N SER A 353 -18.30 -9.27 -3.26
CA SER A 353 -19.61 -9.59 -3.83
C SER A 353 -20.52 -10.26 -2.79
N GLY A 354 -19.98 -11.23 -2.03
CA GLY A 354 -20.70 -11.90 -0.94
C GLY A 354 -21.09 -10.96 0.19
N LEU A 355 -20.23 -10.01 0.56
CA LEU A 355 -20.52 -8.95 1.54
C LEU A 355 -21.69 -8.06 1.07
N ALA A 356 -21.68 -7.64 -0.19
CA ALA A 356 -22.77 -6.84 -0.76
C ALA A 356 -24.12 -7.57 -0.69
N SER A 357 -24.14 -8.88 -0.99
CA SER A 357 -25.34 -9.71 -0.86
C SER A 357 -25.79 -9.88 0.59
N ALA A 358 -24.87 -10.08 1.53
CA ALA A 358 -25.18 -10.24 2.95
C ALA A 358 -25.80 -8.96 3.55
N LEU A 359 -25.29 -7.79 3.16
CA LEU A 359 -25.87 -6.50 3.55
C LEU A 359 -27.21 -6.22 2.90
N GLY A 360 -27.42 -6.69 1.66
CA GLY A 360 -28.68 -6.51 0.92
C GLY A 360 -29.81 -7.46 1.33
N ALA A 361 -29.50 -8.65 1.84
CA ALA A 361 -30.50 -9.67 2.21
C ALA A 361 -31.21 -9.40 3.56
N GLY A 362 -30.70 -8.46 4.37
CA GLY A 362 -31.28 -8.06 5.65
C GLY A 362 -32.19 -6.83 5.59
N GLN A 363 -32.45 -6.31 4.39
CA GLN A 363 -33.43 -5.24 4.11
C GLN A 363 -34.69 -5.85 3.52
#